data_AF-A0A1C5D9I2-F1
#
_entry.id   AF-A0A1C5D9I2-F1
#
_cell.length_a   1.000
_cell.length_b   1.000
_cell.length_c   1.000
_cell.angle_alpha   90.00
_cell.angle_beta   90.00
_cell.angle_gamma   90.00
#
_symmetry.space_group_name_H-M   'P 1'
#
loop_
_entity.id
_entity.type
_entity.pdbx_description
1 polymer ?
#
loop_
_entity_poly.entity_id
_entity_poly.type
_entity_poly.pdbx_seq_one_letter_code
_entity_poly.pdbx_strand_id
1 'polypeptide(L)'
;MASNSTRTTNRSRTRTSGGPAPASKGAKFANNAGAAVGGFVGAVGGSFVPPINVTVNNNKNVPGPRAAQSQSLLPAPEFSSPAQIRNYCNSLRAAAVMLSFEVAMGAEILKAVLGTVPDPEGRMGGAKIRAFKVSRKMQRAADELRNAAKLAAACYAQFQQEYEGELGAHRHRAQRPERPRMNWTAQ
;
A
#
# COMPACT_ATOMS: atom_id res chain seq x y z
N MET A 1 -53.94 31.26 35.91
CA MET A 1 -52.54 30.81 36.07
C MET A 1 -52.53 29.30 35.93
N ALA A 2 -52.02 28.77 34.81
CA ALA A 2 -52.08 27.36 34.47
C ALA A 2 -50.84 26.63 35.01
N SER A 3 -51.05 25.76 36.01
CA SER A 3 -50.01 24.85 36.52
C SER A 3 -49.94 23.61 35.64
N ASN A 4 -48.89 23.51 34.83
CA ASN A 4 -48.64 22.38 33.95
C ASN A 4 -47.92 21.27 34.73
N SER A 5 -48.61 20.15 34.94
CA SER A 5 -48.12 18.97 35.63
C SER A 5 -47.47 18.03 34.60
N THR A 6 -46.15 17.87 34.63
CA THR A 6 -45.45 16.91 33.76
C THR A 6 -45.01 15.71 34.58
N ARG A 7 -45.73 14.60 34.39
CA ARG A 7 -45.45 13.27 34.95
C ARG A 7 -44.14 12.71 34.41
N THR A 8 -43.26 12.33 35.34
CA THR A 8 -42.13 11.43 35.13
C THR A 8 -42.63 10.02 34.76
N THR A 9 -42.35 9.55 33.55
CA THR A 9 -42.59 8.14 33.16
C THR A 9 -41.34 7.30 33.36
N ASN A 10 -41.35 6.57 34.47
CA ASN A 10 -40.42 5.52 34.83
C ASN A 10 -40.63 4.31 33.91
N ARG A 11 -39.70 4.04 32.97
CA ARG A 11 -39.80 2.85 32.10
C ARG A 11 -38.97 1.70 32.67
N SER A 12 -39.72 0.73 33.16
CA SER A 12 -39.29 -0.53 33.76
C SER A 12 -38.32 -1.33 32.89
N ARG A 13 -37.31 -1.89 33.56
CA ARG A 13 -36.37 -2.91 33.09
C ARG A 13 -37.12 -4.20 32.73
N THR A 14 -37.01 -4.64 31.49
CA THR A 14 -37.40 -6.00 31.11
C THR A 14 -36.22 -6.94 31.39
N ARG A 15 -36.37 -7.77 32.44
CA ARG A 15 -35.56 -8.98 32.67
C ARG A 15 -36.13 -10.09 31.77
N THR A 16 -35.30 -10.70 30.95
CA THR A 16 -35.56 -12.02 30.36
C THR A 16 -34.41 -12.94 30.71
N SER A 17 -34.71 -13.88 31.59
CA SER A 17 -33.89 -15.00 32.03
C SER A 17 -34.17 -16.24 31.17
N GLY A 18 -33.13 -16.99 30.81
CA GLY A 18 -33.23 -18.41 30.45
C GLY A 18 -32.35 -18.85 29.29
N GLY A 19 -31.31 -19.64 29.55
CA GLY A 19 -30.59 -20.40 28.52
C GLY A 19 -29.14 -20.78 28.92
N PRO A 20 -28.69 -22.03 28.70
CA PRO A 20 -27.63 -22.70 29.48
C PRO A 20 -26.19 -22.31 29.09
N ALA A 21 -25.28 -22.51 30.06
CA ALA A 21 -23.85 -22.24 30.00
C ALA A 21 -23.11 -22.93 28.84
N PRO A 22 -22.12 -22.27 28.21
CA PRO A 22 -21.13 -22.95 27.39
C PRO A 22 -19.76 -23.01 28.08
N ALA A 23 -19.17 -24.19 27.97
CA ALA A 23 -17.89 -24.61 28.48
C ALA A 23 -16.69 -23.75 27.99
N SER A 24 -15.72 -23.62 28.87
CA SER A 24 -14.27 -23.56 28.65
C SER A 24 -13.79 -23.06 27.28
N LYS A 25 -13.67 -21.73 27.14
CA LYS A 25 -12.87 -21.08 26.08
C LYS A 25 -11.39 -21.07 26.48
N GLY A 26 -10.62 -22.00 25.94
CA GLY A 26 -9.16 -22.00 26.11
C GLY A 26 -8.48 -22.99 25.18
N ALA A 27 -8.24 -22.62 23.92
CA ALA A 27 -7.23 -23.18 23.01
C ALA A 27 -7.42 -22.66 21.56
N LYS A 28 -7.28 -21.35 21.31
CA LYS A 28 -7.35 -20.79 19.94
C LYS A 28 -6.20 -19.85 19.58
N PHE A 29 -5.21 -19.66 20.47
CA PHE A 29 -4.10 -18.72 20.21
C PHE A 29 -2.71 -19.36 20.28
N ALA A 30 -2.62 -20.68 20.47
CA ALA A 30 -1.33 -21.37 20.56
C ALA A 30 -0.79 -21.90 19.22
N ASN A 31 -1.59 -21.89 18.14
CA ASN A 31 -1.19 -22.50 16.86
C ASN A 31 -0.83 -21.52 15.74
N ASN A 32 -0.75 -20.22 16.02
CA ASN A 32 -0.38 -19.19 15.03
C ASN A 32 1.00 -18.56 15.27
N ALA A 33 1.79 -19.10 16.20
CA ALA A 33 3.13 -18.58 16.54
C ALA A 33 4.28 -19.29 15.81
N GLY A 34 4.05 -19.81 14.59
CA GLY A 34 5.03 -20.69 13.93
C GLY A 34 5.09 -20.66 12.40
N ALA A 35 4.52 -19.67 11.72
CA ALA A 35 4.61 -19.57 10.25
C ALA A 35 5.10 -18.18 9.83
N ALA A 36 6.36 -17.91 10.11
CA ALA A 36 7.09 -16.75 9.61
C ALA A 36 8.37 -17.21 8.91
N VAL A 37 8.26 -18.02 7.85
CA VAL A 37 9.37 -18.29 6.93
C VAL A 37 8.82 -18.62 5.53
N GLY A 38 9.06 -17.73 4.57
CA GLY A 38 9.22 -18.07 3.14
C GLY A 38 7.97 -18.38 2.31
N GLY A 39 7.54 -17.41 1.51
CA GLY A 39 7.06 -17.63 0.14
C GLY A 39 5.63 -18.16 -0.09
N PHE A 40 4.81 -17.30 -0.69
CA PHE A 40 3.75 -17.58 -1.68
C PHE A 40 2.48 -18.36 -1.26
N VAL A 41 1.35 -17.65 -1.42
CA VAL A 41 -0.02 -18.12 -1.74
C VAL A 41 -0.79 -18.96 -0.71
N GLY A 42 -1.87 -18.34 -0.20
CA GLY A 42 -2.97 -19.03 0.47
C GLY A 42 -4.15 -18.08 0.63
N ALA A 43 -5.13 -18.19 -0.26
CA ALA A 43 -6.31 -17.36 -0.34
C ALA A 43 -7.18 -17.37 0.94
N VAL A 44 -7.57 -16.18 1.42
CA VAL A 44 -8.85 -15.98 2.11
C VAL A 44 -9.38 -14.58 1.79
N GLY A 45 -10.53 -14.51 1.12
CA GLY A 45 -11.44 -13.37 1.16
C GLY A 45 -11.21 -12.26 0.13
N GLY A 46 -12.05 -12.25 -0.90
CA GLY A 46 -12.29 -11.22 -1.91
C GLY A 46 -11.50 -9.90 -1.80
N SER A 47 -10.46 -9.77 -2.61
CA SER A 47 -9.83 -8.48 -2.90
C SER A 47 -9.66 -8.32 -4.41
N PHE A 48 -10.18 -7.21 -4.93
CA PHE A 48 -10.09 -6.77 -6.31
C PHE A 48 -8.66 -6.26 -6.55
N VAL A 49 -7.68 -7.15 -6.54
CA VAL A 49 -6.29 -6.84 -6.88
C VAL A 49 -6.10 -7.26 -8.34
N PRO A 50 -5.94 -6.31 -9.29
CA PRO A 50 -5.73 -6.68 -10.68
C PRO A 50 -4.48 -7.56 -10.81
N PRO A 51 -4.51 -8.59 -11.67
CA PRO A 51 -3.38 -9.50 -11.84
C PRO A 51 -2.17 -8.72 -12.36
N ILE A 52 -1.10 -8.67 -11.56
CA ILE A 52 0.21 -8.18 -11.99
C ILE A 52 0.98 -9.38 -12.52
N ASN A 53 1.04 -9.53 -13.85
CA ASN A 53 1.95 -10.48 -14.50
C ASN A 53 3.36 -9.89 -14.47
N VAL A 54 4.27 -10.51 -13.71
CA VAL A 54 5.70 -10.20 -13.73
C VAL A 54 6.41 -11.24 -14.59
N THR A 55 6.64 -10.93 -15.86
CA THR A 55 7.48 -11.75 -16.75
C THR A 55 8.94 -11.31 -16.59
N VAL A 56 9.78 -12.17 -16.02
CA VAL A 56 11.24 -11.96 -15.94
C VAL A 56 11.89 -12.70 -17.09
N ASN A 57 12.30 -12.00 -18.15
CA ASN A 57 13.15 -12.57 -19.21
C ASN A 57 14.61 -12.18 -18.95
N ASN A 58 15.40 -13.12 -18.42
CA ASN A 58 16.80 -12.88 -18.09
C ASN A 58 17.70 -13.62 -19.10
N ASN A 59 18.06 -12.95 -20.20
CA ASN A 59 18.96 -13.51 -21.19
C ASN A 59 20.36 -12.88 -21.04
N LYS A 60 21.17 -13.41 -20.11
CA LYS A 60 22.63 -13.21 -20.07
C LYS A 60 23.29 -14.25 -19.16
N ASN A 61 23.94 -15.21 -19.82
CA ASN A 61 24.75 -16.27 -19.26
C ASN A 61 26.12 -15.70 -18.84
N VAL A 62 26.34 -15.40 -17.55
CA VAL A 62 27.67 -15.23 -16.94
C VAL A 62 27.62 -15.68 -15.46
N PRO A 63 28.38 -16.69 -15.02
CA PRO A 63 28.43 -17.09 -13.62
C PRO A 63 29.51 -16.26 -12.90
N GLY A 64 29.09 -15.18 -12.22
CA GLY A 64 29.92 -14.38 -11.32
C GLY A 64 29.39 -14.43 -9.87
N PRO A 65 30.24 -14.23 -8.86
CA PRO A 65 29.88 -14.45 -7.45
C PRO A 65 28.74 -13.52 -7.04
N ARG A 66 27.75 -14.11 -6.37
CA ARG A 66 26.47 -13.50 -5.99
C ARG A 66 26.66 -12.34 -5.02
N ALA A 67 26.91 -11.15 -5.55
CA ALA A 67 26.54 -9.90 -4.87
C ALA A 67 25.04 -9.98 -4.57
N ALA A 68 24.65 -9.71 -3.33
CA ALA A 68 23.26 -9.64 -2.91
C ALA A 68 22.50 -8.74 -3.91
N GLN A 69 21.73 -9.36 -4.79
CA GLN A 69 20.94 -8.63 -5.77
C GLN A 69 19.87 -7.90 -4.98
N SER A 70 20.05 -6.60 -4.78
CA SER A 70 18.98 -5.70 -4.42
C SER A 70 17.92 -5.83 -5.50
N GLN A 71 16.94 -6.70 -5.30
CA GLN A 71 15.80 -6.80 -6.21
C GLN A 71 15.13 -5.43 -6.19
N SER A 72 15.27 -4.70 -7.29
CA SER A 72 14.72 -3.36 -7.42
C SER A 72 13.20 -3.45 -7.20
N LEU A 73 12.70 -2.70 -6.22
CA LEU A 73 11.26 -2.64 -5.91
C LEU A 73 10.45 -2.01 -7.05
N LEU A 74 11.14 -1.27 -7.92
CA LEU A 74 10.57 -0.59 -9.08
C LEU A 74 11.07 -1.24 -10.38
N PRO A 75 10.23 -1.27 -11.42
CA PRO A 75 10.70 -1.62 -12.76
C PRO A 75 11.78 -0.65 -13.22
N ALA A 76 12.59 -1.05 -14.21
CA ALA A 76 13.55 -0.14 -14.81
C ALA A 76 12.82 1.12 -15.34
N PRO A 77 13.39 2.33 -15.14
CA PRO A 77 12.78 3.57 -15.58
C PRO A 77 12.88 3.72 -17.11
N GLU A 78 11.95 3.06 -17.80
CA GLU A 78 11.78 3.16 -19.26
C GLU A 78 10.66 4.16 -19.57
N PHE A 79 10.95 5.20 -20.36
CA PHE A 79 10.01 6.29 -20.66
C PHE A 79 9.82 6.52 -22.17
N SER A 80 9.95 5.46 -22.97
CA SER A 80 9.81 5.52 -24.44
C SER A 80 8.37 5.57 -24.93
N SER A 81 7.38 5.33 -24.06
CA SER A 81 5.96 5.41 -24.44
C SER A 81 5.06 5.84 -23.28
N PRO A 82 3.89 6.46 -23.55
CA PRO A 82 2.90 6.83 -22.53
C PRO A 82 2.48 5.67 -21.62
N ALA A 83 2.39 4.46 -22.19
CA ALA A 83 2.06 3.25 -21.44
C ALA A 83 3.15 2.90 -20.41
N GLN A 84 4.44 3.08 -20.75
CA GLN A 84 5.54 2.83 -19.81
C GLN A 84 5.56 3.85 -18.67
N ILE A 85 5.30 5.13 -18.96
CA ILE A 85 5.18 6.17 -17.91
C ILE A 85 4.06 5.82 -16.93
N ARG A 86 2.88 5.44 -17.44
CA ARG A 86 1.75 4.96 -16.63
C ARG A 86 2.14 3.77 -15.75
N ASN A 87 2.79 2.77 -16.35
CA ASN A 87 3.19 1.56 -15.65
C ASN A 87 4.18 1.87 -14.52
N TYR A 88 5.19 2.71 -14.78
CA TYR A 88 6.16 3.12 -13.77
C TYR A 88 5.50 3.86 -12.60
N CYS A 89 4.64 4.85 -12.88
CA CYS A 89 3.90 5.58 -11.85
C CYS A 89 2.99 4.67 -11.01
N ASN A 90 2.33 3.69 -11.64
CA ASN A 90 1.50 2.72 -10.93
C ASN A 90 2.33 1.78 -10.05
N SER A 91 3.46 1.28 -10.54
CA SER A 91 4.38 0.47 -9.75
C SER A 91 4.93 1.25 -8.55
N LEU A 92 5.34 2.52 -8.75
CA LEU A 92 5.79 3.38 -7.66
C LEU A 92 4.69 3.62 -6.61
N ARG A 93 3.46 3.88 -7.05
CA ARG A 93 2.31 4.05 -6.16
C ARG A 93 2.05 2.79 -5.33
N ALA A 94 2.08 1.62 -5.94
CA ALA A 94 1.87 0.35 -5.25
C ALA A 94 2.99 0.06 -4.24
N ALA A 95 4.25 0.20 -4.66
CA ALA A 95 5.41 -0.02 -3.80
C ALA A 95 5.44 0.95 -2.61
N ALA A 96 5.23 2.25 -2.85
CA ALA A 96 5.25 3.26 -1.79
C ALA A 96 4.12 3.06 -0.76
N VAL A 97 2.91 2.65 -1.20
CA VAL A 97 1.82 2.33 -0.28
C VAL A 97 2.16 1.12 0.58
N MET A 98 2.67 0.04 -0.02
CA MET A 98 3.08 -1.16 0.71
C MET A 98 4.17 -0.84 1.74
N LEU A 99 5.23 -0.17 1.31
CA LEU A 99 6.31 0.27 2.20
C LEU A 99 5.80 1.19 3.31
N SER A 100 4.80 2.05 3.05
CA SER A 100 4.25 2.92 4.09
C SER A 100 3.63 2.15 5.25
N PHE A 101 3.03 0.98 4.99
CA PHE A 101 2.47 0.13 6.04
C PHE A 101 3.57 -0.57 6.85
N GLU A 102 4.59 -1.09 6.18
CA GLU A 102 5.74 -1.72 6.84
C GLU A 102 6.50 -0.72 7.71
N VAL A 103 6.74 0.49 7.20
CA VAL A 103 7.43 1.56 7.94
C VAL A 103 6.59 2.05 9.12
N ALA A 104 5.27 2.16 8.98
CA ALA A 104 4.38 2.51 10.09
C ALA A 104 4.37 1.43 11.19
N MET A 105 4.36 0.16 10.80
CA MET A 105 4.46 -0.96 11.74
C MET A 105 5.83 -0.96 12.44
N GLY A 106 6.90 -0.71 11.69
CA GLY A 106 8.25 -0.54 12.22
C GLY A 106 8.36 0.62 13.22
N ALA A 107 7.62 1.71 13.00
CA ALA A 107 7.55 2.83 13.95
C ALA A 107 6.94 2.42 15.30
N GLU A 108 5.87 1.61 15.30
CA GLU A 108 5.24 1.13 16.53
C GLU A 108 6.11 0.09 17.26
N ILE A 109 6.75 -0.83 16.53
CA ILE A 109 7.73 -1.76 17.11
C ILE A 109 8.88 -0.99 17.75
N LEU A 110 9.45 -0.01 17.04
CA LEU A 110 10.54 0.82 17.55
C LEU A 110 10.13 1.58 18.82
N LYS A 111 8.91 2.13 18.85
CA LYS A 111 8.37 2.80 20.04
C LYS A 111 8.23 1.83 21.22
N ALA A 112 7.72 0.63 20.98
CA ALA A 112 7.54 -0.39 22.00
C ALA A 112 8.89 -0.84 22.58
N VAL A 113 9.88 -1.10 21.73
CA VAL A 113 11.24 -1.50 22.13
C VAL A 113 11.93 -0.38 22.90
N LEU A 114 11.93 0.85 22.39
CA LEU A 114 12.59 1.97 23.08
C LEU A 114 11.87 2.37 24.37
N GLY A 115 10.57 2.09 24.49
CA GLY A 115 9.78 2.37 25.68
C GLY A 115 10.10 1.47 26.88
N THR A 116 10.82 0.36 26.70
CA THR A 116 11.27 -0.51 27.79
C THR A 116 12.62 -0.09 28.37
N VAL A 117 13.38 0.78 27.68
CA VAL A 117 14.71 1.22 28.10
C VAL A 117 14.58 2.40 29.07
N PRO A 118 15.04 2.29 30.34
CA PRO A 118 14.96 3.38 31.30
C PRO A 118 15.76 4.63 30.89
N ASP A 119 15.38 5.79 31.42
CA ASP A 119 16.19 7.01 31.30
C ASP A 119 17.55 6.89 32.00
N PRO A 120 18.54 7.76 31.68
CA PRO A 120 19.80 7.83 32.41
C PRO A 120 19.62 8.01 33.93
N GLU A 121 18.53 8.65 34.35
CA GLU A 121 18.12 8.81 35.75
C GLU A 121 17.24 7.66 36.28
N GLY A 122 17.11 6.57 35.52
CA GLY A 122 16.29 5.39 35.87
C GLY A 122 14.77 5.56 35.70
N ARG A 123 14.30 6.73 35.27
CA ARG A 123 12.87 7.03 35.13
C ARG A 123 12.28 6.38 33.85
N MET A 124 11.10 5.78 33.97
CA MET A 124 10.38 5.19 32.82
C MET A 124 9.53 6.22 32.05
N GLY A 125 9.19 7.35 32.68
CA GLY A 125 8.34 8.37 32.08
C GLY A 125 9.01 9.15 30.94
N GLY A 126 10.22 9.65 31.16
CA GLY A 126 10.97 10.36 30.11
C GLY A 126 11.46 9.41 29.00
N ALA A 127 11.64 8.13 29.31
CA ALA A 127 12.02 7.09 28.35
C ALA A 127 10.96 6.94 27.27
N LYS A 128 9.68 6.87 27.68
CA LYS A 128 8.55 6.82 26.75
C LYS A 128 8.44 8.08 25.88
N ILE A 129 8.77 9.25 26.43
CA ILE A 129 8.78 10.51 25.66
C ILE A 129 9.88 10.47 24.60
N ARG A 130 11.09 10.00 24.94
CA ARG A 130 12.18 9.86 23.97
C ARG A 130 11.84 8.81 22.90
N ALA A 131 11.32 7.66 23.31
CA ALA A 131 10.85 6.60 22.41
C ALA A 131 9.83 7.14 21.41
N PHE A 132 8.84 7.91 21.88
CA PHE A 132 7.86 8.58 21.02
C PHE A 132 8.51 9.57 20.04
N LYS A 133 9.46 10.40 20.49
CA LYS A 133 10.15 11.36 19.61
C LYS A 133 10.88 10.66 18.46
N VAL A 134 11.57 9.55 18.76
CA VAL A 134 12.30 8.76 17.78
C VAL A 134 11.33 8.06 16.83
N SER A 135 10.37 7.29 17.36
CA SER A 135 9.40 6.57 16.52
C SER A 135 8.55 7.49 15.66
N ARG A 136 8.29 8.71 16.13
CA ARG A 136 7.56 9.72 15.35
C ARG A 136 8.31 10.10 14.07
N LYS A 137 9.64 10.06 14.02
CA LYS A 137 10.39 10.30 12.78
C LYS A 137 10.14 9.19 11.76
N MET A 138 10.08 7.95 12.21
CA MET A 138 9.70 6.80 11.37
C MET A 138 8.25 6.91 10.89
N GLN A 139 7.33 7.34 11.76
CA GLN A 139 5.94 7.59 11.38
C GLN A 139 5.84 8.66 10.28
N ARG A 140 6.64 9.73 10.37
CA ARG A 140 6.70 10.75 9.29
C ARG A 140 7.21 10.14 7.98
N ALA A 141 8.21 9.26 8.01
CA ALA A 141 8.68 8.59 6.80
C ALA A 141 7.56 7.75 6.13
N ALA A 142 6.74 7.05 6.92
CA ALA A 142 5.56 6.36 6.38
C ALA A 142 4.55 7.32 5.72
N ASP A 143 4.31 8.48 6.33
CA ASP A 143 3.42 9.50 5.78
C ASP A 143 3.99 10.12 4.48
N GLU A 144 5.31 10.33 4.40
CA GLU A 144 5.97 10.79 3.17
C GLU A 144 5.92 9.75 2.06
N LEU A 145 5.98 8.45 2.36
CA LEU A 145 5.76 7.39 1.36
C LEU A 145 4.33 7.43 0.79
N ARG A 146 3.32 7.68 1.64
CA ARG A 146 1.95 7.90 1.17
C ARG A 146 1.84 9.15 0.32
N ASN A 147 2.59 10.20 0.65
CA ASN A 147 2.67 11.41 -0.15
C ASN A 147 3.34 11.15 -1.52
N ALA A 148 4.45 10.41 -1.54
CA ALA A 148 5.10 9.97 -2.77
C ALA A 148 4.14 9.19 -3.68
N ALA A 149 3.30 8.30 -3.12
CA ALA A 149 2.28 7.58 -3.85
C ALA A 149 1.18 8.50 -4.45
N LYS A 150 0.86 9.62 -3.79
CA LYS A 150 -0.05 10.65 -4.32
C LYS A 150 0.61 11.42 -5.46
N LEU A 151 1.86 11.86 -5.27
CA LEU A 151 2.61 12.58 -6.28
C LEU A 151 2.87 11.73 -7.53
N ALA A 152 3.09 10.42 -7.38
CA ALA A 152 3.23 9.50 -8.52
C ALA A 152 1.96 9.46 -9.40
N ALA A 153 0.77 9.49 -8.78
CA ALA A 153 -0.49 9.55 -9.51
C ALA A 153 -0.72 10.93 -10.15
N ALA A 154 -0.41 12.01 -9.42
CA ALA A 154 -0.50 13.38 -9.92
C ALA A 154 0.44 13.61 -11.11
N CYS A 155 1.65 13.04 -11.07
CA CYS A 155 2.62 13.11 -12.17
C CYS A 155 2.04 12.57 -13.48
N TYR A 156 1.43 11.39 -13.45
CA TYR A 156 0.80 10.85 -14.66
C TYR A 156 -0.42 11.66 -15.11
N ALA A 157 -1.23 12.17 -14.18
CA ALA A 157 -2.35 13.05 -14.51
C ALA A 157 -1.88 14.36 -15.18
N GLN A 158 -0.82 14.98 -14.68
CA GLN A 158 -0.21 16.17 -15.28
C GLN A 158 0.38 15.84 -16.67
N PHE A 159 1.06 14.69 -16.80
CA PHE A 159 1.55 14.23 -18.09
C PHE A 159 0.42 14.12 -19.12
N GLN A 160 -0.75 13.61 -18.73
CA GLN A 160 -1.90 13.56 -19.63
C GLN A 160 -2.37 14.95 -20.06
N GLN A 161 -2.48 15.89 -19.11
CA GLN A 161 -2.94 17.25 -19.40
C GLN A 161 -2.01 18.01 -20.34
N GLU A 162 -0.70 17.94 -20.10
CA GLU A 162 0.31 18.71 -20.85
C GLU A 162 0.67 18.05 -22.19
N TYR A 163 0.69 16.71 -22.24
CA TYR A 163 1.31 16.00 -23.36
C TYR A 163 0.34 15.11 -24.18
N GLU A 164 -0.87 14.78 -23.74
CA GLU A 164 -1.77 13.94 -24.57
C GLU A 164 -2.19 14.66 -25.87
N GLY A 165 -2.42 15.98 -25.81
CA GLY A 165 -2.75 16.78 -26.99
C GLY A 165 -1.62 16.77 -28.03
N GLU A 166 -0.38 16.94 -27.57
CA GLU A 166 0.80 16.97 -28.44
C GLU A 166 1.13 15.59 -28.99
N LEU A 167 1.20 14.56 -28.14
CA LEU A 167 1.51 13.20 -28.59
C LEU A 167 0.43 12.65 -29.53
N GLY A 168 -0.85 12.94 -29.29
CA GLY A 168 -1.93 12.59 -30.20
C GLY A 168 -1.75 13.24 -31.58
N ALA A 169 -1.50 14.54 -31.62
CA ALA A 169 -1.24 15.28 -32.85
C ALA A 169 -0.01 14.75 -33.60
N HIS A 170 1.09 14.46 -32.90
CA HIS A 170 2.29 13.87 -33.48
C HIS A 170 2.05 12.44 -34.00
N ARG A 171 1.26 11.62 -33.31
CA ARG A 171 0.92 10.26 -33.77
C ARG A 171 0.03 10.28 -35.00
N HIS A 172 -1.00 11.13 -35.03
CA HIS A 172 -1.86 11.29 -36.20
C HIS A 172 -1.11 11.87 -37.40
N ARG A 173 -0.09 12.71 -37.15
CA ARG A 173 0.79 13.21 -38.21
C ARG A 173 1.82 12.18 -38.69
N ALA A 174 2.30 11.32 -37.80
CA ALA A 174 3.24 10.23 -38.12
C ALA A 174 2.54 9.05 -38.84
N GLN A 175 1.31 8.71 -38.44
CA GLN A 175 0.43 7.79 -39.17
C GLN A 175 -0.24 8.52 -40.33
N ARG A 176 0.54 9.04 -41.27
CA ARG A 176 -0.01 9.47 -42.54
C ARG A 176 -0.63 8.23 -43.21
N PRO A 177 -1.92 8.24 -43.61
CA PRO A 177 -2.54 7.11 -44.27
C PRO A 177 -1.69 6.75 -45.49
N GLU A 178 -1.21 5.51 -45.54
CA GLU A 178 -0.56 4.96 -46.71
C GLU A 178 -1.58 5.07 -47.84
N ARG A 179 -1.37 6.02 -48.76
CA ARG A 179 -2.31 6.24 -49.87
C ARG A 179 -2.45 4.91 -50.60
N PRO A 180 -3.67 4.39 -50.79
CA PRO A 180 -3.87 3.15 -51.52
C PRO A 180 -3.14 3.25 -52.85
N ARG A 181 -2.10 2.43 -53.03
CA ARG A 181 -1.39 2.34 -54.30
C ARG A 181 -2.35 1.70 -55.27
N MET A 182 -2.97 2.49 -56.16
CA MET A 182 -3.76 1.94 -57.27
C MET A 182 -2.86 1.01 -58.09
N ASN A 183 -3.13 -0.30 -58.01
CA ASN A 183 -2.47 -1.30 -58.85
C ASN A 183 -3.19 -1.32 -60.21
N TRP A 184 -2.58 -0.69 -61.21
CA TRP A 184 -3.08 -0.61 -62.59
C TRP A 184 -2.93 -1.93 -63.37
N THR A 185 -2.39 -2.98 -62.76
CA THR A 185 -2.05 -4.26 -63.41
C THR A 185 -3.11 -5.36 -63.23
N ALA A 186 -4.29 -5.04 -62.71
CA ALA A 186 -5.42 -5.96 -62.67
C ALA A 186 -6.40 -5.60 -63.81
N GLN A 187 -6.12 -6.10 -65.01
CA GLN A 187 -7.06 -6.19 -66.14
C GLN A 187 -7.02 -7.61 -66.70
#